data_AF-A0A956PWK3-F1
#
_entry.id   AF-A0A956PWK3-F1
#
_cell.length_a   1.000
_cell.length_b   1.000
_cell.length_c   1.000
_cell.angle_alpha   90.00
_cell.angle_beta   90.00
_cell.angle_gamma   90.00
#
_symmetry.space_group_name_H-M   'P 1'
#
loop_
_entity.id
_entity.type
_entity.pdbx_description
1 polymer ?
#
loop_
_entity_poly.entity_id
_entity_poly.type
_entity_poly.pdbx_seq_one_letter_code
_entity_poly.pdbx_strand_id
1 'polypeptide(L)'
;SGNLVHGAVGGAGEFGHISVAMDAELCYECKHNHGCLTTFASGTGLAWRAEQLRRTGMLPADSRLNRKGIGAADVAQAAEAGDPHAGQLLDQAARALGTAVLTLVHTLNPEVIAFGGSVIQKIEPLWEGLQRITHAGCMPQMADSFKLVRVPEGDRECVLGAAALVWEA
;
A
#
# COMPACT_ATOMS: atom_id res chain seq x y z
N SER A 1 18.09 13.07 -11.69
CA SER A 1 18.03 14.35 -12.43
C SER A 1 17.11 15.38 -11.79
N GLY A 2 16.57 15.19 -10.58
CA GLY A 2 15.77 16.22 -9.87
C GLY A 2 14.42 16.58 -10.50
N ASN A 3 14.18 16.12 -11.73
CA ASN A 3 12.99 16.45 -12.52
C ASN A 3 11.88 15.44 -12.27
N LEU A 4 10.64 15.94 -12.27
CA LEU A 4 9.46 15.10 -12.30
C LEU A 4 9.37 14.31 -13.61
N VAL A 5 8.97 13.05 -13.49
CA VAL A 5 8.75 12.16 -14.64
C VAL A 5 7.25 12.06 -14.87
N HIS A 6 6.77 12.62 -15.98
CA HIS A 6 5.34 12.60 -16.33
C HIS A 6 4.96 11.40 -17.21
N GLY A 7 5.90 10.85 -17.98
CA GLY A 7 5.62 9.83 -18.99
C GLY A 7 4.87 10.39 -20.20
N ALA A 8 4.58 9.54 -21.19
CA ALA A 8 4.07 9.96 -22.49
C ALA A 8 2.69 10.67 -22.46
N VAL A 9 1.88 10.35 -21.44
CA VAL A 9 0.51 10.87 -21.29
C VAL A 9 0.25 11.46 -19.90
N GLY A 10 1.30 11.72 -19.10
CA GLY A 10 1.15 12.22 -17.74
C GLY A 10 0.83 11.16 -16.68
N GLY A 11 0.79 9.88 -17.03
CA GLY A 11 0.43 8.77 -16.13
C GLY A 11 1.61 8.07 -15.43
N ALA A 12 2.83 8.60 -15.51
CA ALA A 12 3.93 8.02 -14.74
C ALA A 12 3.70 8.23 -13.23
N GLY A 13 3.97 7.20 -12.43
CA GLY A 13 3.77 7.24 -10.99
C GLY A 13 2.45 6.64 -10.50
N GLU A 14 1.65 6.02 -11.37
CA GLU A 14 0.45 5.23 -11.03
C GLU A 14 0.80 3.90 -10.32
N PHE A 15 1.59 3.99 -9.24
CA PHE A 15 2.12 2.85 -8.49
C PHE A 15 1.04 2.04 -7.79
N GLY A 16 -0.14 2.63 -7.53
CA GLY A 16 -1.29 1.90 -7.00
C GLY A 16 -1.79 0.79 -7.93
N HIS A 17 -1.53 0.91 -9.24
CA HIS A 17 -2.03 -0.03 -10.25
C HIS A 17 -0.99 -1.04 -10.75
N ILE A 18 0.24 -1.02 -10.22
CA ILE A 18 1.22 -2.08 -10.50
C ILE A 18 0.73 -3.40 -9.91
N SER A 19 1.01 -4.50 -10.61
CA SER A 19 0.65 -5.83 -10.13
C SER A 19 1.69 -6.33 -9.11
N VAL A 20 1.24 -6.66 -7.91
CA VAL A 20 2.06 -7.24 -6.83
C VAL A 20 1.71 -8.70 -6.54
N ALA A 21 0.71 -9.24 -7.24
CA ALA A 21 0.26 -10.62 -7.11
C ALA A 21 -0.40 -11.08 -8.42
N MET A 22 0.29 -11.96 -9.16
CA MET A 22 -0.14 -12.39 -10.51
C MET A 22 -1.45 -13.18 -10.50
N ASP A 23 -1.65 -14.02 -9.48
CA ASP A 23 -2.82 -14.90 -9.37
C ASP A 23 -3.97 -14.27 -8.55
N ALA A 24 -3.91 -12.96 -8.32
CA ALA A 24 -4.92 -12.25 -7.55
C ALA A 24 -6.19 -11.97 -8.36
N GLU A 25 -7.26 -11.63 -7.66
CA GLU A 25 -8.52 -11.22 -8.26
C GLU A 25 -8.39 -9.93 -9.08
N LEU A 26 -9.36 -9.71 -9.96
CA LEU A 26 -9.49 -8.48 -10.72
C LEU A 26 -9.59 -7.29 -9.76
N CYS A 27 -8.80 -6.26 -9.99
CA CYS A 27 -8.78 -5.07 -9.16
C CYS A 27 -10.18 -4.44 -9.07
N TYR A 28 -10.65 -4.23 -7.84
CA TYR A 28 -11.98 -3.68 -7.60
C TYR A 28 -12.12 -2.21 -8.03
N GLU A 29 -11.02 -1.48 -8.17
CA GLU A 29 -11.02 -0.05 -8.51
C GLU A 29 -10.82 0.15 -10.01
N CYS A 30 -9.67 -0.28 -10.56
CA CYS A 30 -9.38 -0.05 -11.97
C CYS A 30 -10.17 -0.96 -12.91
N LYS A 31 -10.65 -2.13 -12.47
CA LYS A 31 -11.40 -3.12 -13.29
C LYS A 31 -10.67 -3.69 -14.51
N HIS A 32 -9.37 -3.44 -14.68
CA HIS A 32 -8.60 -3.87 -15.85
C HIS A 32 -7.45 -4.82 -15.50
N ASN A 33 -6.75 -4.57 -14.41
CA ASN A 33 -5.56 -5.32 -14.01
C ASN A 33 -5.84 -6.23 -12.82
N HIS A 34 -5.05 -7.29 -12.68
CA HIS A 34 -5.05 -8.20 -11.54
C HIS A 34 -3.94 -7.84 -10.57
N GLY A 35 -4.23 -7.96 -9.28
CA GLY A 35 -3.20 -7.81 -8.26
C GLY A 35 -2.70 -6.38 -8.04
N CYS A 36 -3.49 -5.35 -8.38
CA CYS A 36 -3.10 -3.96 -8.13
C CYS A 36 -2.78 -3.71 -6.66
N LEU A 37 -1.67 -3.02 -6.39
CA LEU A 37 -1.25 -2.63 -5.03
C LEU A 37 -2.39 -1.99 -4.22
N THR A 38 -3.19 -1.10 -4.81
CA THR A 38 -4.30 -0.42 -4.12
C THR A 38 -5.32 -1.41 -3.56
N THR A 39 -5.53 -2.56 -4.21
CA THR A 39 -6.44 -3.60 -3.70
C THR A 39 -5.95 -4.18 -2.38
N PHE A 40 -4.62 -4.29 -2.18
CA PHE A 40 -4.05 -4.87 -0.97
C PHE A 40 -3.81 -3.85 0.13
N ALA A 41 -3.30 -2.68 -0.21
CA ALA A 41 -2.62 -1.80 0.74
C ALA A 41 -3.26 -0.41 0.91
N SER A 42 -4.42 -0.17 0.30
CA SER A 42 -5.21 1.04 0.57
C SER A 42 -6.29 0.80 1.62
N GLY A 43 -6.84 1.89 2.17
CA GLY A 43 -7.89 1.79 3.19
C GLY A 43 -9.17 1.16 2.65
N THR A 44 -9.55 1.56 1.45
CA THR A 44 -10.67 1.02 0.67
C THR A 44 -10.39 -0.40 0.18
N GLY A 45 -9.16 -0.71 -0.19
CA GLY A 45 -8.72 -2.06 -0.55
C GLY A 45 -8.83 -3.05 0.60
N LEU A 46 -8.29 -2.71 1.78
CA LEU A 46 -8.42 -3.53 3.00
C LEU A 46 -9.88 -3.77 3.37
N ALA A 47 -10.71 -2.73 3.35
CA ALA A 47 -12.15 -2.81 3.60
C ALA A 47 -12.84 -3.75 2.60
N TRP A 48 -12.54 -3.58 1.31
CA TRP A 48 -13.11 -4.40 0.24
C TRP A 48 -12.73 -5.88 0.39
N ARG A 49 -11.46 -6.18 0.70
CA ARG A 49 -10.97 -7.57 0.90
C ARG A 49 -11.62 -8.21 2.13
N ALA A 50 -11.76 -7.47 3.23
CA ALA A 50 -12.48 -7.96 4.41
C ALA A 50 -13.94 -8.29 4.09
N GLU A 51 -14.63 -7.42 3.33
CA GLU A 51 -16.00 -7.67 2.89
C GLU A 51 -16.10 -8.87 1.94
N GLN A 52 -15.11 -9.10 1.05
CA GLN A 52 -15.10 -10.32 0.22
C GLN A 52 -15.01 -11.59 1.06
N LEU A 53 -14.12 -11.65 2.04
CA LEU A 53 -14.02 -12.80 2.96
C LEU A 53 -15.35 -13.04 3.69
N ARG A 54 -16.02 -11.96 4.10
CA ARG A 54 -17.34 -12.04 4.73
C ARG A 54 -18.41 -12.58 3.79
N ARG A 55 -18.50 -12.05 2.56
CA ARG A 55 -19.54 -12.43 1.58
C ARG A 55 -19.38 -13.84 1.06
N THR A 56 -18.16 -14.34 0.99
CA THR A 56 -17.83 -15.70 0.54
C THR A 56 -17.95 -16.74 1.66
N GLY A 57 -18.25 -16.32 2.89
CA GLY A 57 -18.34 -17.22 4.05
C GLY A 57 -16.99 -17.75 4.52
N MET A 58 -15.89 -17.09 4.14
CA MET A 58 -14.53 -17.45 4.55
C MET A 58 -14.17 -16.97 5.96
N LEU A 59 -15.01 -16.10 6.55
CA LEU A 59 -14.85 -15.68 7.95
C LEU A 59 -15.68 -16.57 8.87
N PRO A 60 -15.11 -17.07 9.98
CA PRO A 60 -15.87 -17.78 11.00
C PRO A 60 -16.84 -16.84 11.73
N ALA A 61 -17.82 -17.42 12.41
CA ALA A 61 -18.88 -16.66 13.09
C ALA A 61 -18.34 -15.72 14.19
N ASP A 62 -17.22 -16.07 14.81
CA ASP A 62 -16.56 -15.34 15.88
C ASP A 62 -15.49 -14.34 15.40
N SER A 63 -15.21 -14.27 14.09
CA SER A 63 -14.30 -13.26 13.56
C SER A 63 -14.88 -11.86 13.78
N ARG A 64 -14.03 -10.95 14.25
CA ARG A 64 -14.33 -9.53 14.44
C ARG A 64 -14.61 -8.80 13.12
N LEU A 65 -14.16 -9.38 12.01
CA LEU A 65 -14.42 -8.91 10.65
C LEU A 65 -15.78 -9.38 10.10
N ASN A 66 -16.47 -10.31 10.78
CA ASN A 66 -17.72 -10.90 10.29
C ASN A 66 -18.94 -10.00 10.54
N ARG A 67 -18.86 -8.75 10.11
CA ARG A 67 -19.95 -7.76 10.14
C ARG A 67 -19.84 -6.82 8.95
N LYS A 68 -20.93 -6.12 8.63
CA LYS A 68 -20.92 -5.11 7.55
C LYS A 68 -20.19 -3.85 7.99
N GLY A 69 -19.69 -3.10 7.01
CA GLY A 69 -19.09 -1.78 7.24
C GLY A 69 -17.71 -1.81 7.88
N ILE A 70 -16.95 -2.89 7.67
CA ILE A 70 -15.54 -2.96 8.09
C ILE A 70 -14.70 -2.00 7.25
N GLY A 71 -14.01 -1.08 7.91
CA GLY A 71 -12.96 -0.25 7.35
C GLY A 71 -11.55 -0.77 7.69
N ALA A 72 -10.52 -0.14 7.14
CA ALA A 72 -9.13 -0.51 7.43
C ALA A 72 -8.76 -0.36 8.92
N ALA A 73 -9.32 0.64 9.61
CA ALA A 73 -9.13 0.81 11.04
C ALA A 73 -9.72 -0.36 11.85
N ASP A 74 -10.89 -0.87 11.45
CA ASP A 74 -11.48 -2.05 12.08
C ASP A 74 -10.62 -3.30 11.86
N VAL A 75 -9.99 -3.43 10.67
CA VAL A 75 -9.03 -4.51 10.40
C VAL A 75 -7.83 -4.41 11.32
N ALA A 76 -7.25 -3.22 11.49
CA ALA A 76 -6.14 -3.01 12.42
C ALA A 76 -6.51 -3.39 13.86
N GLN A 77 -7.65 -2.88 14.36
CA GLN A 77 -8.14 -3.18 15.70
C GLN A 77 -8.45 -4.67 15.89
N ALA A 78 -9.00 -5.33 14.88
CA ALA A 78 -9.26 -6.76 14.92
C ALA A 78 -7.96 -7.57 15.00
N ALA A 79 -6.93 -7.18 14.25
CA ALA A 79 -5.62 -7.82 14.31
C ALA A 79 -4.95 -7.63 15.67
N GLU A 80 -4.99 -6.42 16.23
CA GLU A 80 -4.51 -6.12 17.59
C GLU A 80 -5.24 -6.95 18.64
N ALA A 81 -6.54 -7.19 18.44
CA ALA A 81 -7.36 -8.02 19.31
C ALA A 81 -7.21 -9.53 19.03
N GLY A 82 -6.25 -9.94 18.20
CA GLY A 82 -5.90 -11.34 17.95
C GLY A 82 -6.75 -12.07 16.91
N ASP A 83 -7.54 -11.38 16.08
CA ASP A 83 -8.26 -12.01 14.98
C ASP A 83 -7.27 -12.47 13.89
N PRO A 84 -7.14 -13.78 13.62
CA PRO A 84 -6.15 -14.28 12.66
C PRO A 84 -6.43 -13.86 11.22
N HIS A 85 -7.69 -13.62 10.84
CA HIS A 85 -8.04 -13.20 9.47
C HIS A 85 -7.65 -11.74 9.24
N ALA A 86 -7.82 -10.90 10.26
CA ALA A 86 -7.34 -9.52 10.23
C ALA A 86 -5.81 -9.47 10.16
N GLY A 87 -5.12 -10.30 10.96
CA GLY A 87 -3.67 -10.45 10.88
C GLY A 87 -3.19 -10.88 9.48
N GLN A 88 -3.87 -11.85 8.86
CA GLN A 88 -3.56 -12.28 7.50
C GLN A 88 -3.75 -11.17 6.45
N LEU A 89 -4.82 -10.37 6.56
CA LEU A 89 -5.04 -9.24 5.65
C LEU A 89 -3.90 -8.21 5.76
N LEU A 90 -3.46 -7.88 6.98
CA LEU A 90 -2.35 -6.96 7.20
C LEU A 90 -1.01 -7.53 6.72
N ASP A 91 -0.72 -8.82 6.95
CA ASP A 91 0.50 -9.45 6.44
C ASP A 91 0.54 -9.43 4.90
N GLN A 92 -0.59 -9.71 4.24
CA GLN A 92 -0.70 -9.62 2.79
C GLN A 92 -0.53 -8.19 2.28
N ALA A 93 -1.08 -7.20 2.99
CA ALA A 93 -0.91 -5.79 2.65
C ALA A 93 0.56 -5.33 2.82
N ALA A 94 1.23 -5.75 3.90
CA ALA A 94 2.65 -5.49 4.11
C ALA A 94 3.53 -6.12 3.02
N ARG A 95 3.23 -7.37 2.62
CA ARG A 95 3.91 -8.05 1.49
C ARG A 95 3.71 -7.30 0.18
N ALA A 96 2.46 -6.93 -0.12
CA ALA A 96 2.16 -6.15 -1.31
C ALA A 96 2.95 -4.83 -1.35
N LEU A 97 2.98 -4.07 -0.25
CA LEU A 97 3.77 -2.85 -0.13
C LEU A 97 5.26 -3.10 -0.28
N GLY A 98 5.82 -4.06 0.46
CA GLY A 98 7.24 -4.38 0.40
C GLY A 98 7.68 -4.81 -1.01
N THR A 99 6.88 -5.63 -1.70
CA THR A 99 7.13 -6.01 -3.11
C THR A 99 7.10 -4.80 -4.03
N ALA A 100 6.10 -3.93 -3.90
CA ALA A 100 6.01 -2.71 -4.70
C ALA A 100 7.23 -1.81 -4.49
N VAL A 101 7.60 -1.56 -3.24
CA VAL A 101 8.76 -0.72 -2.88
C VAL A 101 10.04 -1.33 -3.43
N LEU A 102 10.21 -2.65 -3.30
CA LEU A 102 11.35 -3.36 -3.85
C LEU A 102 11.45 -3.20 -5.38
N THR A 103 10.33 -3.34 -6.09
CA THR A 103 10.27 -3.10 -7.53
C THR A 103 10.73 -1.68 -7.88
N LEU A 104 10.30 -0.67 -7.11
CA LEU A 104 10.70 0.71 -7.33
C LEU A 104 12.19 0.93 -7.03
N VAL A 105 12.72 0.34 -5.95
CA VAL A 105 14.15 0.40 -5.62
C VAL A 105 14.98 -0.19 -6.75
N HIS A 106 14.65 -1.40 -7.22
CA HIS A 106 15.41 -2.07 -8.27
C HIS A 106 15.30 -1.40 -9.63
N THR A 107 14.19 -0.70 -9.89
CA THR A 107 13.94 -0.05 -11.19
C THR A 107 14.49 1.37 -11.25
N LEU A 108 14.36 2.12 -10.16
CA LEU A 108 14.64 3.56 -10.13
C LEU A 108 15.89 3.93 -9.32
N ASN A 109 16.35 3.05 -8.42
CA ASN A 109 17.42 3.31 -7.45
C ASN A 109 17.32 4.71 -6.79
N PRO A 110 16.18 5.03 -6.13
CA PRO A 110 15.96 6.35 -5.57
C PRO A 110 16.73 6.53 -4.26
N GLU A 111 17.05 7.78 -3.88
CA GLU A 111 17.65 8.08 -2.58
C GLU A 111 16.61 8.07 -1.43
N VAL A 112 15.34 8.35 -1.74
CA VAL A 112 14.25 8.42 -0.76
C VAL A 112 12.96 7.89 -1.38
N ILE A 113 12.22 7.10 -0.61
CA ILE A 113 10.83 6.71 -0.90
C ILE A 113 9.97 7.24 0.24
N ALA A 114 9.06 8.15 -0.11
CA ALA A 114 8.22 8.85 0.83
C ALA A 114 6.78 8.30 0.79
N PHE A 115 6.22 8.02 1.96
CA PHE A 115 4.90 7.42 2.11
C PHE A 115 3.91 8.43 2.73
N GLY A 116 2.89 8.78 1.96
CA GLY A 116 1.74 9.54 2.43
C GLY A 116 0.52 8.65 2.70
N GLY A 117 -0.52 9.24 3.29
CA GLY A 117 -1.82 8.60 3.49
C GLY A 117 -1.99 7.94 4.86
N SER A 118 -3.22 7.99 5.38
CA SER A 118 -3.51 7.63 6.79
C SER A 118 -3.23 6.18 7.15
N VAL A 119 -3.37 5.25 6.20
CA VAL A 119 -3.20 3.80 6.43
C VAL A 119 -1.79 3.46 6.88
N ILE A 120 -0.78 3.92 6.13
CA ILE A 120 0.61 3.63 6.43
C ILE A 120 1.11 4.38 7.67
N GLN A 121 0.45 5.48 8.04
CA GLN A 121 0.75 6.27 9.23
C GLN A 121 0.16 5.66 10.50
N LYS A 122 -1.05 5.07 10.42
CA LYS A 122 -1.83 4.65 11.58
C LYS A 122 -1.77 3.15 11.86
N ILE A 123 -1.35 2.34 10.90
CA ILE A 123 -1.28 0.88 11.05
C ILE A 123 0.20 0.47 11.09
N GLU A 124 0.78 0.43 12.29
CA GLU A 124 2.21 0.14 12.50
C GLU A 124 2.67 -1.21 11.92
N PRO A 125 1.90 -2.31 12.01
CA PRO A 125 2.29 -3.57 11.40
C PRO A 125 2.54 -3.50 9.88
N LEU A 126 1.87 -2.57 9.18
CA LEU A 126 2.13 -2.37 7.75
C LEU A 126 3.49 -1.72 7.51
N TRP A 127 3.87 -0.74 8.34
CA TRP A 127 5.15 -0.06 8.25
C TRP A 127 6.31 -0.97 8.62
N GLU A 128 6.23 -1.68 9.73
CA GLU A 128 7.26 -2.65 10.10
C GLU A 128 7.39 -3.76 9.05
N GLY A 129 6.24 -4.26 8.57
CA GLY A 129 6.18 -5.30 7.56
C GLY A 129 6.79 -4.86 6.23
N LEU A 130 6.47 -3.66 5.73
CA LEU A 130 7.04 -3.17 4.47
C LEU A 130 8.55 -2.97 4.58
N GLN A 131 9.04 -2.42 5.71
CA GLN A 131 10.48 -2.22 5.91
C GLN A 131 11.21 -3.57 5.90
N ARG A 132 10.72 -4.52 6.70
CA ARG A 132 11.29 -5.87 6.79
C ARG A 132 11.34 -6.54 5.42
N ILE A 133 10.25 -6.50 4.65
CA ILE A 133 10.14 -7.18 3.37
C ILE A 133 11.00 -6.49 2.31
N THR A 134 11.02 -5.17 2.28
CA THR A 134 11.86 -4.39 1.37
C THR A 134 13.34 -4.68 1.60
N HIS A 135 13.80 -4.57 2.86
CA HIS A 135 15.22 -4.78 3.17
C HIS A 135 15.66 -6.25 2.99
N ALA A 136 14.80 -7.22 3.33
CA ALA A 136 15.11 -8.63 3.12
C ALA A 136 15.18 -9.03 1.63
N GLY A 137 14.39 -8.37 0.77
CA GLY A 137 14.37 -8.62 -0.67
C GLY A 137 15.34 -7.77 -1.48
N CYS A 138 15.93 -6.73 -0.89
CA CYS A 138 16.82 -5.81 -1.59
C CYS A 138 18.14 -6.47 -1.97
N MET A 139 18.67 -6.08 -3.13
CA MET A 139 20.00 -6.49 -3.54
C MET A 139 21.02 -5.86 -2.58
N PRO A 140 22.03 -6.60 -2.08
CA PRO A 140 22.95 -6.08 -1.07
C PRO A 140 23.62 -4.74 -1.45
N GLN A 141 23.90 -4.55 -2.74
CA GLN A 141 24.53 -3.33 -3.26
C GLN A 141 23.64 -2.08 -3.18
N MET A 142 22.32 -2.27 -3.01
CA MET A 142 21.31 -1.20 -2.96
C MET A 142 20.67 -1.07 -1.58
N ALA A 143 21.02 -1.93 -0.61
CA ALA A 143 20.38 -1.95 0.70
C ALA A 143 20.52 -0.63 1.47
N ASP A 144 21.63 0.08 1.25
CA ASP A 144 21.95 1.37 1.90
C ASP A 144 21.76 2.58 0.97
N SER A 145 21.26 2.39 -0.27
CA SER A 145 21.14 3.49 -1.25
C SER A 145 19.88 4.35 -1.07
N PHE A 146 18.91 3.90 -0.27
CA PHE A 146 17.62 4.56 -0.13
C PHE A 146 17.16 4.69 1.33
N LYS A 147 16.29 5.66 1.59
CA LYS A 147 15.58 5.82 2.87
C LYS A 147 14.08 5.66 2.68
N LEU A 148 13.45 4.93 3.58
CA LEU A 148 11.99 4.86 3.68
C LEU A 148 11.52 5.88 4.70
N VAL A 149 10.68 6.82 4.31
CA VAL A 149 10.20 7.90 5.19
C VAL A 149 8.68 8.01 5.17
N ARG A 150 8.08 8.17 6.35
CA ARG A 150 6.69 8.60 6.50
C ARG A 150 6.62 10.11 6.32
N VAL A 151 5.77 10.58 5.42
CA VAL A 151 5.44 12.01 5.33
C VAL A 151 4.42 12.30 6.42
N PRO A 152 4.65 13.28 7.31
CA PRO A 152 3.66 13.65 8.33
C PRO A 152 2.29 13.90 7.68
N GLU A 153 1.23 13.43 8.33
CA GLU A 153 -0.13 13.73 7.88
C GLU A 153 -0.38 15.23 8.06
N GLY A 154 -0.69 15.91 6.98
CA GLY A 154 -1.17 17.29 6.98
C GLY A 154 -2.28 17.48 5.97
N ASP A 155 -2.85 18.68 5.95
CA ASP A 155 -4.01 19.00 5.10
C ASP A 155 -3.59 19.54 3.72
N ARG A 156 -2.28 19.63 3.45
CA ARG A 156 -1.75 20.49 2.38
C ARG A 156 -0.74 19.82 1.47
N GLU A 157 -0.35 18.56 1.64
CA GLU A 157 0.72 17.96 0.82
C GLU A 157 0.30 17.90 -0.66
N CYS A 158 -0.94 17.48 -0.93
CA CYS A 158 -1.50 17.48 -2.29
C CYS A 158 -1.60 18.89 -2.86
N VAL A 159 -1.98 19.88 -2.04
CA VAL A 159 -2.15 21.28 -2.44
C VAL A 159 -0.80 21.93 -2.73
N LEU A 160 0.21 21.67 -1.90
CA LEU A 160 1.57 22.18 -2.05
C LEU A 160 2.25 21.53 -3.26
N GLY A 161 2.06 20.22 -3.47
CA GLY A 161 2.53 19.53 -4.68
C GLY A 161 1.91 20.13 -5.95
N ALA A 162 0.60 20.35 -5.97
CA ALA A 162 -0.08 20.99 -7.08
C ALA A 162 0.38 22.45 -7.31
N ALA A 163 0.60 23.22 -6.23
CA ALA A 163 1.09 24.59 -6.33
C ALA A 163 2.54 24.66 -6.85
N ALA A 164 3.40 23.73 -6.43
CA ALA A 164 4.78 23.62 -6.93
C ALA A 164 4.81 23.32 -8.44
N LEU A 165 3.93 22.43 -8.93
CA LEU A 165 3.79 22.14 -10.36
C LEU A 165 3.42 23.39 -11.20
N VAL A 166 2.58 24.27 -10.65
CA VAL A 166 2.21 25.53 -11.32
C VAL A 166 3.34 26.57 -11.24
N TRP A 167 4.12 26.55 -10.17
CA TRP A 167 5.24 27.47 -9.96
C TRP A 167 6.46 27.14 -10.84
N GLU A 168 6.65 25.86 -11.16
CA GLU A 168 7.74 25.37 -12.03
C GLU A 168 7.39 25.38 -13.53
N ALA A 169 6.14 25.74 -13.91
CA ALA A 169 5.65 25.83 -15.29
C ALA A 169 5.81 27.23 -15.89
#